data_AF-Q7NSD4-F1
#
_entry.id   AF-Q7NSD4-F1
#
_cell.length_a   1.000
_cell.length_b   1.000
_cell.length_c   1.000
_cell.angle_alpha   90.00
_cell.angle_beta   90.00
_cell.angle_gamma   90.00
#
_symmetry.space_group_name_H-M   'P 1'
#
loop_
_entity.id
_entity.type
_entity.pdbx_description
1 polymer ?
#
loop_
_entity_poly.entity_id
_entity_poly.type
_entity_poly.pdbx_seq_one_letter_code
_entity_poly.pdbx_strand_id
1 'polypeptide(L)'
;MKKLLWVAVFLAMTAAAAAHAAAICNGKWALVTTYACDGSPMYGEAKCVLVGRDKNQDGKWDEGDEFKVRFEDEPWADITYQKACTGDNAHLCAKPEKAQCIN
;
A
#
# COMPACT_ATOMS: atom_id res chain seq x y z
N MET A 1 33.91 44.50 -30.02
CA MET A 1 34.21 43.06 -30.03
C MET A 1 34.12 42.52 -28.61
N LYS A 2 33.15 41.64 -28.32
CA LYS A 2 33.23 40.57 -27.30
C LYS A 2 31.93 39.77 -27.35
N LYS A 3 32.04 38.61 -27.99
CA LYS A 3 31.06 37.52 -27.93
C LYS A 3 31.11 36.95 -26.52
N LEU A 4 29.97 36.80 -25.85
CA LEU A 4 29.83 35.91 -24.70
C LEU A 4 28.47 35.22 -24.82
N LEU A 5 28.50 34.09 -25.53
CA LEU A 5 27.52 33.01 -25.40
C LEU A 5 27.52 32.56 -23.94
N TRP A 6 26.42 32.75 -23.21
CA TRP A 6 26.10 31.91 -22.07
C TRP A 6 24.63 31.48 -22.19
N VAL A 7 24.46 30.30 -22.78
CA VAL A 7 23.25 29.49 -22.68
C VAL A 7 23.10 29.08 -21.22
N ALA A 8 22.03 29.52 -20.56
CA ALA A 8 21.61 29.01 -19.27
C ALA A 8 20.18 28.47 -19.39
N VAL A 9 20.09 27.23 -19.87
CA VAL A 9 18.93 26.36 -19.73
C VAL A 9 18.87 25.95 -18.27
N PHE A 10 17.88 26.38 -17.50
CA PHE A 10 17.63 25.81 -16.17
C PHE A 10 16.14 25.65 -15.86
N LEU A 11 15.76 24.36 -15.87
CA LEU A 11 14.71 23.68 -15.13
C LEU A 11 13.27 24.18 -15.32
N ALA A 12 12.60 23.58 -16.30
CA ALA A 12 11.19 23.26 -16.14
C ALA A 12 11.06 22.34 -14.92
N MET A 13 10.51 22.85 -13.82
CA MET A 13 9.93 22.03 -12.77
C MET A 13 8.71 21.31 -13.34
N THR A 14 8.94 20.25 -14.10
CA THR A 14 7.93 19.20 -14.26
C THR A 14 7.83 18.52 -12.90
N ALA A 15 6.95 19.04 -12.05
CA ALA A 15 6.33 18.22 -11.03
C ALA A 15 5.79 17.00 -11.78
N ALA A 16 6.44 15.85 -11.61
CA ALA A 16 6.00 14.61 -12.18
C ALA A 16 4.56 14.42 -11.72
N ALA A 17 3.61 14.56 -12.65
CA ALA A 17 2.23 14.24 -12.40
C ALA A 17 2.22 12.77 -11.95
N ALA A 18 2.00 12.53 -10.66
CA ALA A 18 1.57 11.22 -10.21
C ALA A 18 0.20 11.01 -10.83
N ALA A 19 0.16 10.35 -11.98
CA ALA A 19 -1.05 9.72 -12.48
C ALA A 19 -1.51 8.80 -11.35
N HIS A 20 -2.47 9.27 -10.53
CA HIS A 20 -3.04 8.43 -9.50
C HIS A 20 -3.68 7.25 -10.22
N ALA A 21 -3.15 6.08 -9.89
CA ALA A 21 -3.32 4.86 -10.64
C ALA A 21 -4.78 4.41 -10.55
N ALA A 22 -5.22 3.61 -11.52
CA ALA A 22 -6.53 2.97 -11.45
C ALA A 22 -6.70 2.28 -10.08
N ALA A 23 -7.91 2.37 -9.52
CA ALA A 23 -8.24 1.78 -8.23
C ALA A 23 -7.73 0.34 -8.09
N ILE A 24 -7.13 0.01 -6.95
CA ILE A 24 -6.67 -1.35 -6.67
C ILE A 24 -7.88 -2.29 -6.76
N CYS A 25 -7.81 -3.25 -7.68
CA CYS A 25 -8.90 -4.19 -7.93
C CYS A 25 -10.27 -3.53 -8.19
N ASN A 26 -10.29 -2.34 -8.80
CA ASN A 26 -11.51 -1.55 -9.01
C ASN A 26 -12.28 -1.25 -7.70
N GLY A 27 -11.56 -1.06 -6.60
CA GLY A 27 -12.14 -0.82 -5.28
C GLY A 27 -12.88 -2.03 -4.69
N LYS A 28 -12.58 -3.24 -5.16
CA LYS A 28 -12.97 -4.51 -4.53
C LYS A 28 -11.92 -4.94 -3.51
N TRP A 29 -12.25 -5.97 -2.73
CA TRP A 29 -11.30 -6.59 -1.82
C TRP A 29 -10.13 -7.21 -2.59
N ALA A 30 -8.93 -6.97 -2.07
CA ALA A 30 -7.69 -7.53 -2.58
C ALA A 30 -6.87 -8.12 -1.44
N LEU A 31 -6.20 -9.23 -1.71
CA LEU A 31 -5.14 -9.73 -0.85
C LEU A 31 -3.95 -8.78 -0.96
N VAL A 32 -3.62 -8.13 0.16
CA VAL A 32 -2.45 -7.26 0.28
C VAL A 32 -1.21 -8.14 0.40
N THR A 33 -1.20 -9.02 1.40
CA THR A 33 -0.08 -9.94 1.65
C THR A 33 -0.45 -11.04 2.65
N THR A 34 0.38 -12.08 2.71
CA THR A 34 0.43 -13.04 3.82
C THR A 34 1.78 -12.91 4.50
N TYR A 35 1.78 -12.91 5.84
CA TYR A 35 3.00 -12.63 6.62
C TYR A 35 3.02 -13.42 7.92
N ALA A 36 4.22 -13.63 8.46
CA ALA A 36 4.39 -14.16 9.80
C ALA A 36 4.04 -13.07 10.81
N CYS A 37 3.16 -13.38 11.75
CA CYS A 37 2.74 -12.50 12.82
C CYS A 37 2.90 -13.22 14.16
N ASP A 38 3.11 -12.44 15.22
CA ASP A 38 3.19 -12.99 16.57
C ASP A 38 1.85 -13.67 16.91
N GLY A 39 1.91 -14.99 17.08
CA GLY A 39 0.81 -15.77 17.58
C GLY A 39 0.63 -15.59 19.08
N SER A 40 -0.57 -15.91 19.56
CA SER A 40 -0.84 -16.03 21.00
C SER A 40 0.28 -16.86 21.66
N PRO A 41 0.71 -16.56 22.91
CA PRO A 41 1.92 -17.12 23.54
C PRO A 41 2.05 -18.65 23.60
N MET A 42 1.03 -19.43 23.21
CA MET A 42 1.09 -20.89 23.08
C MET A 42 1.58 -21.39 21.70
N TYR A 43 1.50 -20.59 20.64
CA TYR A 43 1.79 -20.98 19.26
C TYR A 43 2.75 -19.94 18.68
N GLY A 44 4.06 -20.24 18.63
CA GLY A 44 5.15 -19.30 18.28
C GLY A 44 4.86 -18.36 17.10
N GLU A 45 5.40 -18.63 15.91
CA GLU A 45 5.10 -17.82 14.72
C GLU A 45 3.80 -18.31 14.07
N ALA A 46 2.89 -17.40 13.78
CA ALA A 46 1.62 -17.70 13.13
C ALA A 46 1.50 -17.00 11.77
N LYS A 47 0.58 -17.46 10.93
CA LYS A 47 0.32 -16.87 9.61
C LYS A 47 -0.87 -15.92 9.66
N CYS A 48 -0.61 -14.66 9.34
CA CYS A 48 -1.64 -13.65 9.15
C CYS A 48 -1.89 -13.40 7.66
N VAL A 49 -3.17 -13.19 7.32
CA VAL A 49 -3.62 -12.76 6.00
C VAL A 49 -4.13 -11.34 6.11
N LEU A 50 -3.53 -10.40 5.37
CA LEU A 50 -3.99 -9.02 5.29
C LEU A 50 -4.70 -8.81 3.95
N VAL A 51 -5.95 -8.36 4.01
CA VAL A 51 -6.72 -7.92 2.85
C VAL A 51 -7.08 -6.45 2.99
N GLY A 52 -7.21 -5.78 1.86
CA GLY A 52 -7.48 -4.35 1.78
C GLY A 52 -8.50 -4.05 0.69
N ARG A 53 -9.18 -2.91 0.81
CA ARG A 53 -10.08 -2.37 -0.19
C ARG A 53 -9.79 -0.89 -0.38
N ASP A 54 -9.30 -0.56 -1.58
CA ASP A 54 -9.02 0.81 -2.01
C ASP A 54 -10.35 1.56 -2.20
N LYS A 55 -10.76 2.27 -1.15
CA LYS A 55 -12.01 3.02 -1.13
C LYS A 55 -11.86 4.38 -1.81
N ASN A 56 -10.65 4.94 -1.76
CA ASN A 56 -10.34 6.22 -2.37
C ASN A 56 -10.21 6.12 -3.90
N GLN A 57 -10.07 4.89 -4.42
CA GLN A 57 -9.96 4.57 -5.84
C GLN A 57 -8.77 5.23 -6.51
N ASP A 58 -7.68 5.40 -5.76
CA ASP A 58 -6.51 6.17 -6.20
C ASP A 58 -5.25 5.30 -6.40
N GLY A 59 -5.40 3.98 -6.25
CA GLY A 59 -4.38 3.01 -6.63
C GLY A 59 -3.27 2.83 -5.60
N LYS A 60 -3.47 3.28 -4.36
CA LYS A 60 -2.54 3.13 -3.22
C LYS A 60 -3.30 2.67 -1.98
N TRP A 61 -2.55 2.36 -0.93
CA TRP A 61 -3.08 2.05 0.40
C TRP A 61 -2.88 3.25 1.32
N ASP A 62 -3.95 3.79 1.90
CA ASP A 62 -3.89 4.87 2.87
C ASP A 62 -5.02 4.85 3.93
N GLU A 63 -5.12 5.92 4.72
CA GLU A 63 -6.05 6.03 5.86
C GLU A 63 -7.54 5.99 5.47
N GLY A 64 -7.89 6.25 4.21
CA GLY A 64 -9.28 6.19 3.74
C GLY A 64 -9.75 4.77 3.37
N ASP A 65 -8.84 3.80 3.34
CA ASP A 65 -9.12 2.44 2.89
C ASP A 65 -9.60 1.52 4.01
N GLU A 66 -10.23 0.40 3.61
CA GLU A 66 -10.62 -0.65 4.56
C GLU A 66 -9.59 -1.76 4.58
N PHE A 67 -9.24 -2.24 5.76
CA PHE A 67 -8.35 -3.39 5.92
C PHE A 67 -8.96 -4.40 6.86
N LYS A 68 -8.71 -5.68 6.56
CA LYS A 68 -9.04 -6.79 7.45
C LYS A 68 -7.85 -7.71 7.57
N VAL A 69 -7.67 -8.24 8.77
CA VAL A 69 -6.68 -9.26 9.06
C VAL A 69 -7.37 -10.53 9.51
N ARG A 70 -6.81 -11.66 9.12
CA ARG A 70 -7.20 -12.96 9.64
C ARG A 70 -5.97 -13.66 10.19
N PHE A 71 -6.08 -14.14 11.42
CA PHE A 71 -5.11 -15.02 12.04
C PHE A 71 -5.51 -16.47 11.74
N GLU A 72 -4.68 -17.21 11.00
CA GLU A 72 -4.97 -18.62 10.64
C GLU A 72 -6.43 -18.84 10.20
N ASP A 73 -7.17 -19.64 10.97
CA ASP A 73 -8.57 -19.96 10.73
C ASP A 73 -9.58 -19.12 11.55
N GLU A 74 -9.11 -18.16 12.34
CA GLU A 74 -9.97 -17.27 13.13
C GLU A 74 -10.88 -16.39 12.26
N PRO A 75 -11.93 -15.76 12.83
CA PRO A 75 -12.73 -14.79 12.10
C PRO A 75 -11.91 -13.59 11.59
N TRP A 76 -12.36 -12.99 10.48
CA TRP A 76 -11.79 -11.73 10.01
C TRP A 76 -12.03 -10.61 11.02
N ALA A 77 -10.99 -9.83 11.30
CA ALA A 77 -11.05 -8.65 12.15
C ALA A 77 -10.71 -7.39 11.35
N ASP A 78 -11.42 -6.29 11.61
CA ASP A 78 -11.09 -4.98 11.04
C ASP A 78 -9.79 -4.46 11.65
N ILE A 79 -8.98 -3.80 10.81
CA ILE A 79 -7.70 -3.21 11.21
C ILE A 79 -7.54 -1.84 10.54
N THR A 80 -6.94 -0.88 11.24
CA THR A 80 -6.70 0.45 10.66
C THR A 80 -5.46 0.44 9.78
N TYR A 81 -5.38 1.38 8.82
CA TYR A 81 -4.18 1.62 8.03
C TYR A 81 -2.93 1.79 8.90
N GLN A 82 -3.03 2.56 9.98
CA GLN A 82 -1.89 2.81 10.87
C GLN A 82 -1.34 1.49 11.45
N LYS A 83 -2.21 0.55 11.81
CA LYS A 83 -1.77 -0.75 12.35
C LYS A 83 -1.31 -1.71 11.25
N ALA A 84 -1.93 -1.67 10.07
CA ALA A 84 -1.65 -2.60 8.97
C ALA A 84 -0.45 -2.21 8.09
N CYS A 85 -0.20 -0.91 7.92
CA CYS A 85 0.62 -0.38 6.83
C CYS A 85 1.61 0.71 7.27
N THR A 86 1.83 0.90 8.57
CA THR A 86 2.80 1.89 9.08
C THR A 86 3.74 1.27 10.12
N GLY A 87 4.75 2.03 10.54
CA GLY A 87 5.78 1.55 11.46
C GLY A 87 6.48 0.31 10.91
N ASP A 88 6.61 -0.72 11.76
CA ASP A 88 7.24 -1.98 11.38
C ASP A 88 6.48 -2.72 10.26
N ASN A 89 5.18 -2.43 10.07
CA ASN A 89 4.34 -3.04 9.06
C ASN A 89 4.31 -2.27 7.72
N ALA A 90 5.04 -1.16 7.59
CA ALA A 90 5.02 -0.34 6.36
C ALA A 90 5.36 -1.13 5.08
N HIS A 91 6.21 -2.14 5.21
CA HIS A 91 6.61 -3.01 4.11
C HIS A 91 5.47 -3.87 3.55
N LEU A 92 4.41 -4.15 4.34
CA LEU A 92 3.28 -4.98 3.93
C LEU A 92 2.46 -4.31 2.82
N CYS A 93 2.36 -2.97 2.84
CA CYS A 93 1.53 -2.20 1.92
C CYS A 93 2.36 -1.41 0.89
N ALA A 94 3.67 -1.62 0.83
CA ALA A 94 4.58 -0.86 -0.03
C ALA A 94 4.43 -1.14 -1.54
N LYS A 95 3.68 -2.18 -1.92
CA LYS A 95 3.55 -2.65 -3.31
C LYS A 95 2.09 -2.93 -3.70
N PRO A 96 1.22 -1.90 -3.77
CA PRO A 96 -0.20 -2.05 -4.11
C PRO A 96 -0.41 -2.75 -5.47
N GLU A 97 0.52 -2.60 -6.41
CA GLU A 97 0.48 -3.24 -7.73
C GLU A 97 0.61 -4.78 -7.69
N LYS A 98 1.02 -5.35 -6.54
CA LYS A 98 1.12 -6.79 -6.32
C LYS A 98 -0.11 -7.39 -5.64
N ALA A 99 -1.06 -6.57 -5.24
CA ALA A 99 -2.27 -7.04 -4.59
C ALA A 99 -3.06 -7.98 -5.52
N GLN A 100 -3.61 -9.06 -4.97
CA GLN A 100 -4.38 -10.03 -5.75
C GLN A 100 -5.88 -9.80 -5.54
N CYS A 101 -6.61 -9.57 -6.61
CA CYS A 101 -8.05 -9.31 -6.52
C CYS A 101 -8.81 -10.56 -6.06
N ILE A 102 -9.66 -10.39 -5.05
CA ILE A 102 -10.52 -11.43 -4.51
C ILE A 102 -11.88 -11.27 -5.20
N ASN A 103 -12.40 -12.36 -5.77
CA ASN A 103 -13.70 -12.38 -6.47
C ASN A 103 -14.89 -12.31 -5.51
#